data_AF-A0A2C5ZTT3-F1
#
_entry.id   AF-A0A2C5ZTT3-F1
#
_cell.length_a   1.000
_cell.length_b   1.000
_cell.length_c   1.000
_cell.angle_alpha   90.00
_cell.angle_beta   90.00
_cell.angle_gamma   90.00
#
_symmetry.space_group_name_H-M   'P 1'
#
loop_
_entity.id
_entity.type
_entity.pdbx_description
1 polymer ?
#
loop_
_entity_poly.entity_id
_entity_poly.type
_entity_poly.pdbx_seq_one_letter_code
_entity_poly.pdbx_strand_id
1 'polypeptide(L)'
;MASSKPVLHYFDIGSLGRGEVLRLFLVDAGIDFDDRRYPWDDTWSSTSTNLKNKAISRSGKIPVLEYNDAHISQHIPILRYLARQLGSYDGDSSFDKYIVDAVADIYIDWRAS
;
A
#
# COMPACT_ATOMS: atom_id res chain seq x y z
N MET A 1 -16.19 -17.11 -1.34
CA MET A 1 -16.88 -15.81 -1.23
C MET A 1 -16.23 -14.90 -2.25
N ALA A 2 -17.01 -14.11 -3.00
CA ALA A 2 -16.41 -13.21 -3.99
C ALA A 2 -15.51 -12.21 -3.27
N SER A 3 -14.20 -12.23 -3.58
CA SER A 3 -13.27 -11.22 -3.09
C SER A 3 -13.76 -9.86 -3.60
N SER A 4 -14.01 -8.92 -2.68
CA SER A 4 -14.38 -7.56 -3.05
C SER A 4 -13.21 -6.92 -3.80
N LYS A 5 -13.53 -6.12 -4.82
CA LYS A 5 -12.53 -5.36 -5.57
C LYS A 5 -11.63 -4.56 -4.60
N PRO A 6 -10.30 -4.70 -4.66
CA PRO A 6 -9.40 -3.96 -3.78
C PRO A 6 -9.58 -2.44 -3.86
N VAL A 7 -9.39 -1.75 -2.74
CA VAL A 7 -9.47 -0.28 -2.67
C VAL A 7 -8.16 0.29 -2.15
N LEU A 8 -7.48 1.10 -2.97
CA LEU A 8 -6.27 1.81 -2.57
C LEU A 8 -6.64 3.20 -2.06
N HIS A 9 -6.35 3.46 -0.79
CA HIS A 9 -6.51 4.77 -0.16
C HIS A 9 -5.20 5.55 -0.21
N TYR A 10 -5.17 6.66 -0.94
CA TYR A 10 -4.00 7.53 -1.01
C TYR A 10 -4.33 9.01 -1.22
N PHE A 11 -3.32 9.87 -1.20
CA PHE A 11 -3.49 11.30 -1.50
C PHE A 11 -3.67 11.55 -3.00
N ASP A 12 -4.43 12.59 -3.32
CA ASP A 12 -4.56 13.12 -4.67
C ASP A 12 -3.40 14.07 -5.00
N ILE A 13 -2.20 13.50 -5.13
CA ILE A 13 -0.95 14.22 -5.41
C ILE A 13 -0.29 13.71 -6.69
N GLY A 14 -1.08 13.15 -7.61
CA GLY A 14 -0.60 12.53 -8.85
C GLY A 14 0.32 11.32 -8.59
N SER A 15 1.44 11.27 -9.32
CA SER A 15 2.47 10.22 -9.23
C SER A 15 3.45 10.43 -8.07
N LEU A 16 3.27 11.46 -7.25
CA LEU A 16 4.16 11.75 -6.14
C LEU A 16 3.91 10.81 -4.94
N GLY A 17 4.99 10.52 -4.21
CA GLY A 17 4.92 9.85 -2.92
C GLY A 17 4.87 8.32 -3.00
N ARG A 18 4.11 7.72 -2.06
CA ARG A 18 4.10 6.28 -1.74
C ARG A 18 2.95 5.52 -2.42
N GLY A 19 1.99 6.21 -3.01
CA GLY A 19 0.86 5.60 -3.68
C GLY A 19 1.20 5.05 -5.05
N GLU A 20 2.08 5.73 -5.79
CA GLU A 20 2.36 5.38 -7.18
C GLU A 20 3.01 4.00 -7.32
N VAL A 21 3.96 3.66 -6.44
CA VAL A 21 4.58 2.32 -6.45
C VAL A 21 3.55 1.21 -6.21
N LEU A 22 2.49 1.47 -5.44
CA LEU A 22 1.40 0.52 -5.22
C LEU A 22 0.53 0.39 -6.48
N ARG A 23 0.22 1.51 -7.15
CA ARG A 23 -0.55 1.49 -8.40
C ARG A 23 0.18 0.72 -9.50
N LEU A 24 1.47 1.00 -9.69
CA LEU A 24 2.30 0.30 -10.67
C LEU A 24 2.33 -1.20 -10.38
N PHE A 25 2.52 -1.59 -9.11
CA PHE A 25 2.50 -2.99 -8.72
C PHE A 25 1.14 -3.66 -9.02
N LEU A 26 0.02 -3.02 -8.65
CA LEU A 26 -1.32 -3.58 -8.87
C LEU A 26 -1.63 -3.72 -10.37
N VAL A 27 -1.25 -2.73 -11.18
CA VAL A 27 -1.40 -2.78 -12.65
C VAL A 27 -0.55 -3.89 -13.26
N ASP A 28 0.72 -3.99 -12.88
CA ASP A 28 1.64 -5.02 -13.38
C ASP A 28 1.17 -6.44 -13.00
N ALA A 29 0.66 -6.61 -11.78
CA ALA A 29 0.07 -7.86 -11.30
C ALA A 29 -1.31 -8.18 -11.91
N GLY A 30 -1.87 -7.30 -12.76
CA GLY A 30 -3.18 -7.47 -13.37
C GLY A 30 -4.36 -7.39 -12.39
N ILE A 31 -4.16 -6.76 -11.23
CA ILE A 31 -5.19 -6.60 -10.19
C ILE A 31 -5.96 -5.31 -10.46
N ASP A 32 -7.23 -5.43 -10.86
CA ASP A 32 -8.15 -4.28 -10.94
C ASP A 32 -8.48 -3.77 -9.53
N PHE A 33 -8.41 -2.45 -9.32
CA PHE A 33 -8.60 -1.82 -8.02
C PHE A 33 -9.26 -0.45 -8.14
N ASP A 34 -9.93 -0.02 -7.08
CA ASP A 34 -10.48 1.33 -6.98
C ASP A 34 -9.47 2.25 -6.29
N ASP A 35 -9.06 3.33 -6.97
CA ASP A 35 -8.11 4.31 -6.44
C ASP A 35 -8.85 5.44 -5.72
N ARG A 36 -9.02 5.30 -4.41
CA ARG A 36 -9.70 6.30 -3.57
C ARG A 36 -8.72 7.36 -3.11
N ARG A 37 -8.77 8.50 -3.79
CA ARG A 37 -7.89 9.64 -3.55
C ARG A 37 -8.50 10.68 -2.62
N TYR A 38 -7.67 11.23 -1.75
CA TYR A 38 -8.04 12.27 -0.79
C TYR A 38 -7.23 13.55 -1.02
N PRO A 39 -7.86 14.73 -0.98
CA PRO A 39 -7.15 16.00 -1.05
C PRO A 39 -6.07 16.12 0.04
N TRP A 40 -4.92 16.68 -0.31
CA TRP A 40 -3.88 17.07 0.65
C TRP A 40 -4.06 18.55 1.00
N ASP A 41 -5.10 18.84 1.78
CA ASP A 41 -5.47 20.18 2.23
C ASP A 41 -5.92 20.17 3.71
N ASP A 42 -6.51 21.28 4.17
CA ASP A 42 -6.98 21.46 5.54
C ASP A 42 -8.06 20.45 5.96
N THR A 43 -8.72 19.78 5.00
CA THR A 43 -9.72 18.73 5.28
C THR A 43 -9.08 17.39 5.68
N TRP A 44 -7.77 17.22 5.49
CA TRP A 44 -7.07 15.97 5.73
C TRP A 44 -7.20 15.49 7.19
N SER A 45 -7.14 16.38 8.16
CA SER A 45 -7.26 16.02 9.59
C SER A 45 -8.60 15.33 9.91
N SER A 46 -9.69 15.87 9.34
CA SER A 46 -11.03 15.30 9.43
C SER A 46 -11.10 13.94 8.72
N THR A 47 -10.56 13.86 7.50
CA THR A 47 -10.52 12.62 6.71
C THR A 47 -9.73 11.52 7.43
N SER A 48 -8.54 11.82 7.94
CA SER A 48 -7.70 10.90 8.73
C SER A 48 -8.45 10.36 9.94
N THR A 49 -9.21 11.22 10.64
CA THR A 49 -10.06 10.83 11.78
C THR A 49 -11.20 9.92 11.33
N ASN A 50 -11.85 10.22 10.21
CA ASN A 50 -12.90 9.38 9.62
C ASN A 50 -12.36 7.98 9.26
N LEU A 51 -11.17 7.90 8.66
CA LEU A 51 -10.51 6.63 8.31
C LEU A 51 -10.17 5.78 9.54
N LYS A 52 -9.78 6.41 10.67
CA LYS A 52 -9.60 5.70 11.95
C LYS A 52 -10.93 5.16 12.46
N ASN A 53 -11.97 5.99 12.49
CA ASN A 53 -13.28 5.61 13.01
C ASN A 53 -13.93 4.48 12.22
N LYS A 54 -13.70 4.44 10.90
CA LYS A 54 -14.14 3.33 10.02
C LYS A 54 -13.26 2.09 10.09
N ALA A 55 -12.23 2.07 10.93
CA ALA A 55 -11.23 1.01 11.01
C ALA A 55 -10.48 0.72 9.68
N ILE A 56 -10.53 1.63 8.71
CA ILE A 56 -9.77 1.55 7.45
C ILE A 56 -8.28 1.76 7.75
N SER A 57 -7.94 2.82 8.47
CA SER A 57 -6.56 3.08 8.88
C SER A 57 -6.43 3.12 10.39
N ARG A 58 -5.80 2.09 10.97
CA ARG A 58 -5.55 2.03 12.43
C ARG A 58 -4.74 3.22 12.94
N SER A 59 -3.82 3.74 12.11
CA SER A 59 -2.96 4.88 12.46
C SER A 59 -3.50 6.23 11.94
N GLY A 60 -4.55 6.22 11.11
CA GLY A 60 -5.01 7.38 10.32
C GLY A 60 -4.01 7.87 9.27
N LYS A 61 -2.96 7.11 9.00
CA LYS A 61 -2.01 7.38 7.91
C LYS A 61 -2.38 6.56 6.69
N ILE A 62 -2.02 7.07 5.52
CA ILE A 62 -2.15 6.37 4.23
C ILE A 62 -0.75 6.31 3.57
N PRO A 63 -0.43 5.31 2.73
CA PRO A 63 -1.35 4.41 2.05
C PRO A 63 -1.96 3.31 2.92
N VAL A 64 -3.20 2.94 2.59
CA VAL A 64 -3.90 1.72 3.04
C VAL A 64 -4.47 1.02 1.82
N LEU A 65 -4.35 -0.30 1.75
CA LEU A 65 -5.03 -1.13 0.76
C LEU A 65 -6.06 -1.99 1.50
N GLU A 66 -7.32 -1.84 1.11
CA GLU A 66 -8.36 -2.83 1.42
C GLU A 66 -8.20 -3.97 0.42
N TYR A 67 -7.84 -5.17 0.91
CA TYR A 67 -7.57 -6.33 0.07
C TYR A 67 -8.11 -7.59 0.74
N ASN A 68 -9.07 -8.26 0.09
CA ASN A 68 -9.90 -9.30 0.71
C ASN A 68 -10.53 -8.78 2.02
N ASP A 69 -10.44 -9.53 3.12
CA ASP A 69 -10.98 -9.17 4.43
C ASP A 69 -9.98 -8.39 5.31
N ALA A 70 -8.95 -7.78 4.71
CA ALA A 70 -7.87 -7.11 5.44
C ALA A 70 -7.64 -5.66 5.00
N HIS A 71 -7.36 -4.80 5.98
CA HIS A 71 -6.85 -3.44 5.76
C HIS A 71 -5.35 -3.42 6.11
N ILE A 72 -4.52 -3.39 5.08
CA ILE A 72 -3.05 -3.38 5.22
C ILE A 72 -2.50 -2.00 4.92
N SER A 73 -1.49 -1.58 5.68
CA SER A 73 -1.00 -0.19 5.66
C SER A 73 0.50 -0.10 5.42
N GLN A 74 0.95 1.06 4.92
CA GLN A 74 2.34 1.34 4.49
C GLN A 74 2.74 0.63 3.19
N HIS A 75 3.34 1.38 2.28
CA HIS A 75 3.68 0.88 0.94
C HIS A 75 4.59 -0.37 0.91
N ILE A 76 5.74 -0.39 1.60
CA ILE A 76 6.64 -1.57 1.57
C ILE A 76 5.98 -2.82 2.18
N PRO A 77 5.35 -2.77 3.37
CA PRO A 77 4.60 -3.91 3.89
C PRO A 77 3.48 -4.40 2.97
N ILE A 78 2.76 -3.49 2.28
CA ILE A 78 1.73 -3.86 1.31
C ILE A 78 2.35 -4.61 0.12
N LEU A 79 3.41 -4.07 -0.49
CA LEU A 79 4.10 -4.72 -1.62
C LEU A 79 4.61 -6.11 -1.23
N ARG A 80 5.25 -6.22 -0.06
CA ARG A 80 5.76 -7.48 0.48
C ARG A 80 4.64 -8.49 0.72
N TYR A 81 3.51 -8.04 1.25
CA TYR A 81 2.35 -8.91 1.44
C TYR A 81 1.80 -9.42 0.11
N LEU A 82 1.62 -8.54 -0.87
CA LEU A 82 1.10 -8.91 -2.19
C LEU A 82 2.05 -9.84 -2.94
N ALA A 83 3.37 -9.56 -2.93
CA ALA A 83 4.39 -10.42 -3.52
C ALA A 83 4.26 -11.87 -3.01
N ARG A 84 4.20 -12.03 -1.68
CA ARG A 84 4.05 -13.34 -1.02
C ARG A 84 2.70 -14.00 -1.33
N GLN A 85 1.61 -13.24 -1.39
CA GLN A 85 0.29 -13.76 -1.74
C GLN A 85 0.24 -14.25 -3.20
N LEU A 86 0.92 -13.57 -4.11
CA LEU A 86 0.96 -13.90 -5.53
C LEU A 86 2.01 -14.97 -5.86
N GLY A 87 2.96 -15.23 -4.96
CA GLY A 87 4.09 -16.13 -5.22
C GLY A 87 5.04 -15.58 -6.30
N SER A 88 5.17 -14.26 -6.39
CA SER A 88 6.00 -13.56 -7.38
C SER A 88 6.61 -12.30 -6.74
N TYR A 89 7.53 -11.63 -7.44
CA TYR A 89 8.17 -10.35 -7.05
C TYR A 89 9.15 -10.37 -5.86
N ASP A 90 9.25 -11.45 -5.07
CA ASP A 90 10.20 -11.54 -3.94
C ASP A 90 11.19 -12.70 -4.01
N GLY A 91 11.23 -13.41 -5.15
CA GLY A 91 12.15 -14.52 -5.42
C GLY A 91 11.73 -15.86 -4.81
N ASP A 92 12.43 -16.93 -5.17
CA ASP A 92 11.99 -18.30 -4.84
C ASP A 92 12.48 -18.77 -3.48
N SER A 93 13.74 -18.48 -3.14
CA SER A 93 14.35 -18.95 -1.89
C SER A 93 14.11 -17.99 -0.72
N SER A 94 14.27 -18.50 0.51
CA SER A 94 14.27 -17.65 1.71
C SER A 94 15.38 -16.59 1.67
N PHE A 95 16.49 -16.86 0.98
CA PHE A 95 17.58 -15.92 0.85
C PHE A 95 17.24 -14.80 -0.14
N ASP A 96 16.58 -15.10 -1.26
CA ASP A 96 16.13 -14.07 -2.21
C ASP A 96 15.15 -13.09 -1.54
N LYS A 97 14.19 -13.63 -0.79
CA LYS A 97 13.24 -12.84 -0.01
C LYS A 97 13.94 -11.93 1.01
N TYR A 98 14.99 -12.44 1.67
CA TYR A 98 15.82 -11.64 2.57
C TYR A 98 16.54 -10.50 1.85
N ILE A 99 17.10 -10.74 0.65
CA ILE A 99 17.77 -9.69 -0.13
C ILE A 99 16.78 -8.60 -0.54
N VAL A 100 15.58 -8.98 -0.99
CA VAL A 100 14.51 -8.03 -1.35
C VAL A 100 14.12 -7.20 -0.12
N ASP A 101 13.96 -7.82 1.04
CA ASP A 101 13.65 -7.13 2.29
C ASP A 101 14.76 -6.15 2.70
N ALA A 102 16.03 -6.56 2.62
CA ALA A 102 17.17 -5.71 2.92
C ALA A 102 17.26 -4.47 2.00
N VAL A 103 17.03 -4.64 0.70
CA VAL A 103 17.02 -3.52 -0.27
C VAL A 103 15.84 -2.59 0.00
N ALA A 104 14.66 -3.13 0.29
CA ALA A 104 13.48 -2.33 0.61
C ALA A 104 13.67 -1.51 1.90
N ASP A 105 14.34 -2.06 2.90
CA ASP A 105 14.63 -1.37 4.16
C ASP A 105 15.68 -0.26 3.97
N ILE A 106 16.76 -0.51 3.19
CA ILE A 106 17.73 0.54 2.80
C ILE A 106 17.02 1.69 2.07
N TYR A 107 16.10 1.38 1.17
CA TYR A 107 15.30 2.38 0.48
C TYR A 107 14.44 3.21 1.43
N ILE A 108 13.83 2.59 2.46
CA ILE A 108 13.06 3.31 3.49
C ILE A 108 13.98 4.30 4.22
N ASP A 109 15.16 3.85 4.63
CA ASP A 109 16.13 4.68 5.36
C ASP A 109 16.58 5.88 4.52
N TRP A 110 16.96 5.65 3.25
CA TRP A 110 17.33 6.72 2.32
C TRP A 110 16.19 7.73 2.08
N ARG A 111 14.94 7.28 2.09
CA ARG A 111 13.78 8.15 1.91
C ARG A 111 13.45 8.96 3.18
N ALA A 112 13.93 8.53 4.33
CA ALA A 112 13.72 9.19 5.61
C ALA A 112 14.82 10.22 5.93
N SER A 113 15.98 10.14 5.27
CA SER A 113 17.06 11.13 5.32
C SER A 113 16.79 12.34 4.44
#